data_AF-A0A953P1D9-F1
#
_entry.id   AF-A0A953P1D9-F1
#
_cell.length_a   1.000
_cell.length_b   1.000
_cell.length_c   1.000
_cell.angle_alpha   90.00
_cell.angle_beta   90.00
_cell.angle_gamma   90.00
#
_symmetry.space_group_name_H-M   'P 1'
#
loop_
_entity.id
_entity.type
_entity.pdbx_description
1 polymer ?
#
loop_
_entity_poly.entity_id
_entity_poly.type
_entity_poly.pdbx_seq_one_letter_code
_entity_poly.pdbx_strand_id
1 'polypeptide(L)'
;MTETKITRKFRVYRHLYHVNNAFQYLEHNLETLLTNELLERDDVEVWRNRLGELQAEINKNLTGRLHQQEAGETRRLGEIVEKWEERELAGAAVRVRGRKSARKGR
;
A
#
# COMPACT_ATOMS: atom_id res chain seq x y z
N MET A 1 16.40 -2.14 -9.97
CA MET A 1 15.98 -2.13 -8.54
C MET A 1 14.50 -1.75 -8.33
N THR A 2 13.82 -1.12 -9.28
CA THR A 2 12.39 -0.76 -9.18
C THR A 2 11.46 -1.96 -9.33
N GLU A 3 11.88 -2.92 -10.16
CA GLU A 3 11.15 -4.15 -10.46
C GLU A 3 10.83 -4.96 -9.21
N THR A 4 11.80 -5.12 -8.30
CA THR A 4 11.69 -5.91 -7.06
C THR A 4 10.68 -5.33 -6.06
N LYS A 5 10.46 -4.00 -6.07
CA LYS A 5 9.50 -3.32 -5.18
C LYS A 5 8.06 -3.43 -5.69
N ILE A 6 7.87 -3.32 -7.01
CA ILE A 6 6.58 -3.57 -7.67
C ILE A 6 6.16 -5.03 -7.39
N THR A 7 7.09 -5.98 -7.47
CA THR A 7 6.81 -7.38 -7.13
C THR A 7 6.40 -7.55 -5.66
N ARG A 8 6.97 -6.77 -4.74
CA ARG A 8 6.64 -6.85 -3.30
C ARG A 8 5.23 -6.31 -3.01
N LYS A 9 4.84 -5.15 -3.55
CA LYS A 9 3.50 -4.59 -3.37
C LYS A 9 2.42 -5.52 -3.95
N PHE A 10 2.68 -6.04 -5.15
CA PHE A 10 1.80 -7.02 -5.79
C PHE A 10 1.66 -8.31 -4.96
N ARG A 11 2.73 -8.79 -4.34
CA ARG A 11 2.67 -9.94 -3.42
C ARG A 11 1.74 -9.66 -2.22
N VAL A 12 1.79 -8.47 -1.63
CA VAL A 12 0.91 -8.15 -0.49
C VAL A 12 -0.56 -8.12 -0.91
N TYR A 13 -0.91 -7.47 -2.03
CA TYR A 13 -2.28 -7.51 -2.54
C TYR A 13 -2.75 -8.92 -2.91
N ARG A 14 -1.88 -9.71 -3.54
CA ARG A 14 -2.16 -11.12 -3.83
C ARG A 14 -2.46 -11.89 -2.55
N HIS A 15 -1.68 -11.70 -1.49
CA HIS A 15 -1.92 -12.38 -0.22
C HIS A 15 -3.19 -11.88 0.48
N LEU A 16 -3.50 -10.59 0.44
CA LEU A 16 -4.78 -10.05 0.95
C LEU A 16 -5.97 -10.71 0.25
N TYR A 17 -5.91 -10.85 -1.07
CA TYR A 17 -6.94 -11.53 -1.86
C TYR A 17 -7.12 -12.99 -1.42
N HIS A 18 -6.02 -13.76 -1.32
CA HIS A 18 -6.08 -15.17 -0.90
C HIS A 18 -6.59 -15.35 0.52
N VAL A 19 -6.16 -14.49 1.45
CA VAL A 19 -6.62 -14.53 2.84
C VAL A 19 -8.12 -14.27 2.89
N ASN A 20 -8.61 -13.21 2.25
CA ASN A 20 -10.04 -12.89 2.27
C ASN A 20 -10.90 -14.01 1.67
N ASN A 21 -10.46 -14.62 0.58
CA ASN A 21 -11.17 -15.77 -0.01
C ASN A 21 -11.18 -16.99 0.92
N ALA A 22 -10.08 -17.24 1.66
CA ALA A 22 -10.03 -18.33 2.63
C ALA A 22 -11.01 -18.10 3.79
N PHE A 23 -11.13 -16.87 4.30
CA PHE A 23 -12.12 -16.54 5.32
C PHE A 23 -13.56 -16.70 4.81
N GLN A 24 -13.84 -16.22 3.59
CA GLN A 24 -15.16 -16.42 2.98
C GLN A 24 -15.51 -17.92 2.81
N TYR A 25 -14.53 -18.74 2.44
CA TYR A 25 -14.71 -20.19 2.36
C TYR A 25 -15.01 -20.82 3.73
N LEU A 26 -14.31 -20.39 4.78
CA LEU A 26 -14.56 -20.85 6.16
C LEU A 26 -15.95 -20.44 6.65
N GLU A 27 -16.37 -19.20 6.40
CA GLU A 27 -17.71 -18.72 6.75
C GLU A 27 -18.82 -19.51 6.05
N HIS A 28 -18.61 -19.86 4.77
CA HIS A 28 -19.56 -20.68 4.02
C HIS A 28 -19.65 -22.11 4.58
N ASN A 29 -18.52 -22.71 4.98
CA ASN A 29 -18.53 -24.01 5.62
C ASN A 29 -19.25 -23.98 6.98
N LEU A 30 -19.07 -22.93 7.78
CA LEU A 30 -19.79 -22.77 9.04
C LEU A 30 -21.30 -22.69 8.83
N GLU A 31 -21.74 -21.92 7.84
CA GLU A 31 -23.17 -21.85 7.45
C GLU A 31 -23.70 -23.22 7.01
N THR A 32 -22.90 -23.96 6.25
CA THR A 32 -23.25 -25.30 5.78
C THR A 32 -23.39 -26.28 6.94
N LEU A 33 -22.45 -26.26 7.90
CA LEU A 33 -22.51 -27.12 9.08
C LEU A 33 -23.72 -26.77 9.96
N LEU A 34 -24.04 -25.48 10.11
CA LEU A 34 -25.23 -25.02 10.80
C LEU A 34 -26.53 -25.49 10.11
N THR A 35 -26.59 -25.36 8.78
CA THR A 35 -27.77 -25.74 7.98
C THR A 35 -28.02 -27.25 8.01
N ASN A 36 -26.97 -28.05 8.16
CA ASN A 36 -27.06 -29.51 8.31
C ASN A 36 -27.25 -29.95 9.77
N GLU A 37 -27.50 -29.01 10.70
CA GLU A 37 -27.69 -29.28 12.13
C GLU A 37 -26.51 -30.03 12.78
N LEU A 38 -25.30 -29.87 12.23
CA LEU A 38 -24.07 -30.49 12.75
C LEU A 38 -23.41 -29.65 13.85
N LEU A 39 -23.83 -28.40 14.00
CA LEU A 39 -23.35 -27.46 15.01
C LEU A 39 -24.53 -26.67 15.58
N GLU A 40 -24.41 -26.27 16.84
CA GLU A 40 -25.36 -25.36 17.47
C GLU A 40 -25.12 -23.93 16.98
N ARG A 41 -26.21 -23.15 16.90
CA ARG A 41 -26.17 -21.77 16.43
C ARG A 41 -25.25 -20.90 17.27
N ASP A 42 -25.30 -21.05 18.58
CA ASP A 42 -24.53 -20.23 19.52
C ASP A 42 -23.03 -20.43 19.34
N ASP A 43 -22.59 -21.68 19.15
CA ASP A 43 -21.19 -22.01 18.85
C ASP A 43 -20.73 -21.41 17.51
N VAL A 44 -21.57 -21.50 16.47
CA VAL A 44 -21.27 -20.95 15.15
C VAL A 44 -21.12 -19.42 15.18
N GLU A 45 -21.95 -18.72 15.95
CA GLU A 45 -21.86 -17.27 16.12
C GLU A 45 -20.54 -16.88 16.82
N VAL A 46 -20.12 -17.61 17.85
CA VAL A 46 -18.82 -17.39 18.52
C VAL A 46 -17.66 -17.59 17.53
N TRP A 47 -17.69 -18.65 16.74
CA TRP A 47 -16.63 -18.94 15.77
C TRP A 47 -16.59 -17.93 14.63
N ARG A 48 -17.75 -17.48 14.14
CA ARG A 48 -17.85 -16.40 13.15
C ARG A 48 -17.24 -15.10 13.66
N ASN A 49 -17.58 -14.69 14.88
CA ASN A 49 -17.00 -13.49 15.48
C ASN A 49 -15.47 -13.60 15.56
N ARG A 50 -14.97 -14.76 16.00
CA ARG A 50 -13.52 -14.99 16.11
C ARG A 50 -12.81 -14.99 14.75
N LEU A 51 -13.43 -15.56 13.72
CA LEU A 51 -12.92 -15.51 12.35
C LEU A 51 -12.89 -14.08 11.83
N GLY A 52 -13.94 -13.29 12.06
CA GLY A 52 -14.00 -11.88 11.68
C GLY A 52 -12.91 -11.05 12.35
N GLU A 53 -12.67 -11.25 13.65
CA GLU A 53 -11.57 -10.60 14.39
C GLU A 53 -10.21 -10.93 13.76
N LEU A 54 -9.96 -12.21 13.49
CA LEU A 54 -8.70 -12.67 12.92
C LEU A 54 -8.48 -12.12 11.50
N GLN A 55 -9.52 -12.11 10.67
CA GLN A 55 -9.47 -11.53 9.33
C GLN A 55 -9.15 -10.03 9.41
N ALA A 56 -9.83 -9.29 10.30
CA ALA A 56 -9.61 -7.87 10.49
C ALA A 56 -8.19 -7.56 10.95
N GLU A 57 -7.66 -8.35 11.90
CA GLU A 57 -6.28 -8.20 12.39
C GLU A 57 -5.25 -8.43 11.28
N ILE A 58 -5.40 -9.50 10.49
CA ILE A 58 -4.50 -9.80 9.37
C ILE A 58 -4.58 -8.69 8.32
N ASN A 59 -5.78 -8.25 7.95
CA ASN A 59 -6.00 -7.19 6.97
C ASN A 59 -5.38 -5.86 7.43
N LYS A 60 -5.56 -5.50 8.70
CA LYS A 60 -4.93 -4.32 9.31
C LYS A 60 -3.41 -4.39 9.23
N ASN A 61 -2.82 -5.53 9.58
CA ASN A 61 -1.36 -5.71 9.58
C ASN A 61 -0.77 -5.64 8.16
N LEU A 62 -1.40 -6.29 7.19
CA LEU A 62 -0.94 -6.28 5.80
C LEU A 62 -1.10 -4.90 5.15
N THR A 63 -2.23 -4.22 5.40
CA THR A 63 -2.51 -2.89 4.88
C THR A 63 -1.61 -1.83 5.53
N GLY A 64 -1.34 -1.96 6.84
CA GLY A 64 -0.38 -1.09 7.54
C GLY A 64 1.03 -1.17 6.94
N ARG A 65 1.49 -2.39 6.59
CA ARG A 65 2.78 -2.58 5.91
C ARG A 65 2.80 -1.96 4.50
N LEU A 66 1.69 -2.03 3.77
CA LEU A 66 1.55 -1.36 2.47
C LEU A 66 1.69 0.16 2.62
N HIS A 67 0.96 0.77 3.55
CA HIS A 67 1.02 2.21 3.78
C HIS A 67 2.41 2.69 4.20
N GLN A 68 3.11 1.93 5.05
CA GLN A 68 4.49 2.25 5.41
C GLN A 68 5.42 2.21 4.19
N GLN A 69 5.25 1.23 3.31
CA GLN A 69 6.02 1.15 2.08
C GLN A 69 5.72 2.34 1.15
N GLU A 70 4.45 2.67 0.95
CA GLU A 70 4.00 3.81 0.13
C GLU A 70 4.55 5.13 0.68
N ALA A 71 4.44 5.37 1.98
CA ALA A 71 4.95 6.58 2.61
C ALA A 71 6.47 6.73 2.40
N GLY A 72 7.23 5.63 2.50
CA GLY A 72 8.66 5.63 2.22
C GLY A 72 8.99 5.91 0.75
N GLU A 73 8.18 5.38 -0.18
CA GLU A 73 8.32 5.65 -1.62
C GLU A 73 8.00 7.11 -1.95
N THR A 74 6.92 7.66 -1.40
CA THR A 74 6.54 9.07 -1.56
C THR A 74 7.63 10.01 -1.04
N ARG A 75 8.18 9.76 0.16
CA ARG A 75 9.27 10.58 0.71
C ARG A 75 10.49 10.58 -0.20
N ARG A 76 10.91 9.40 -0.66
CA ARG A 76 12.06 9.26 -1.56
C ARG A 76 11.83 9.98 -2.89
N LEU A 77 10.63 9.89 -3.46
CA LEU A 77 10.31 10.60 -4.71
C LEU A 77 10.29 12.11 -4.48
N GLY A 78 9.76 12.59 -3.35
CA GLY A 78 9.80 13.99 -2.95
C GLY A 78 11.23 14.54 -2.97
N GLU A 79 12.16 13.87 -2.30
CA GLU A 79 13.58 14.28 -2.29
C GLU A 79 14.22 14.32 -3.69
N ILE A 80 13.82 13.42 -4.60
CA ILE A 80 14.32 13.40 -5.98
C ILE A 80 13.76 14.59 -6.77
N VAL A 81 12.47 14.89 -6.58
CA VAL A 81 11.79 16.02 -7.24
C VAL A 81 12.35 17.34 -6.74
N GLU A 82 12.49 17.53 -5.43
CA GLU A 82 13.09 18.74 -4.84
C GLU A 82 14.49 19.00 -5.42
N LYS A 83 15.36 17.98 -5.46
CA LYS A 83 16.70 18.10 -6.07
C LYS A 83 16.69 18.38 -7.56
N TRP A 84 15.63 17.98 -8.27
CA TRP A 84 15.48 18.29 -9.69
C TRP A 84 15.03 19.75 -9.86
N GLU A 85 14.06 20.21 -9.07
CA GLU A 85 13.56 21.59 -9.05
C GLU A 85 14.69 22.58 -8.69
N GLU A 86 15.49 22.28 -7.67
CA GLU A 86 16.65 23.09 -7.29
C GLU A 86 17.65 23.26 -8.44
N ARG A 87 17.90 22.19 -9.20
CA ARG A 87 18.81 22.21 -10.37
C ARG A 87 18.24 23.05 -11.51
N GLU A 88 16.96 22.91 -11.80
CA GLU A 88 16.30 23.72 -12.84
C GLU A 88 16.29 25.22 -12.47
N LEU A 89 15.99 25.55 -11.21
CA LEU A 89 16.02 26.92 -10.71
C LEU A 89 17.43 27.52 -10.74
N ALA A 90 18.45 26.76 -10.33
CA ALA A 90 19.85 27.18 -10.43
C ALA A 90 20.26 27.43 -11.89
N GLY A 91 19.90 26.52 -12.81
CA GLY A 91 20.15 26.66 -14.24
C GLY A 91 19.43 27.86 -14.88
N ALA A 92 18.22 28.18 -14.42
CA ALA A 92 17.48 29.37 -14.86
C ALA A 92 18.13 30.67 -14.36
N ALA A 93 18.57 30.70 -13.10
CA ALA A 93 19.26 31.87 -12.52
C ALA A 93 20.58 32.20 -13.24
N VAL A 94 21.36 31.18 -13.60
CA VAL A 94 22.60 31.33 -14.38
C VAL A 94 22.32 31.91 -15.77
N ARG A 95 21.28 31.42 -16.46
CA ARG A 95 20.85 31.92 -17.79
C ARG A 95 20.43 33.39 -17.74
N VAL A 96 19.72 33.81 -16.69
CA VAL A 96 19.30 35.21 -16.50
C VAL A 96 20.50 36.12 -16.23
N ARG A 97 21.47 35.70 -15.43
CA ARG A 97 22.71 36.47 -15.19
C ARG A 97 23.54 36.64 -16.47
N GLY A 98 23.76 35.57 -17.24
CA GLY A 98 24.51 35.64 -18.50
C GLY A 98 23.92 36.62 -19.51
N ARG A 99 22.58 36.69 -19.63
CA ARG A 99 21.89 37.67 -20.49
C ARG A 99 22.06 39.12 -20.03
N LYS A 100 22.11 39.39 -18.72
CA LYS A 100 22.33 40.75 -18.20
C LYS A 100 23.78 41.21 -18.43
N SER A 101 24.76 40.32 -18.28
CA SER A 101 26.18 40.62 -18.54
C SER A 101 26.45 40.93 -20.01
N ALA A 102 25.87 40.15 -20.93
CA ALA A 102 26.02 40.34 -22.37
C ALA A 102 25.40 41.66 -22.88
N ARG A 103 24.42 42.21 -22.15
CA ARG A 103 23.74 43.47 -22.51
C ARG A 103 24.43 44.73 -21.96
N LYS A 104 25.37 44.58 -21.01
CA LYS A 104 26.16 45.68 -20.42
C LYS A 104 27.53 45.89 -21.07
N GLY A 105 27.95 44.98 -21.97
CA GLY A 105 29.22 45.05 -22.69
C GLY A 105 29.10 45.54 -24.15
N ARG A 106 27.96 46.13 -24.52
CA ARG A 106 27.73 46.90 -25.75
C ARG A 106 27.51 48.35 -25.35
#